data_AF-A0A9W7BGL0-F1
#
_entry.id   AF-A0A9W7BGL0-F1
#
_cell.length_a   1.000
_cell.length_b   1.000
_cell.length_c   1.000
_cell.angle_alpha   90.00
_cell.angle_beta   90.00
_cell.angle_gamma   90.00
#
_symmetry.space_group_name_H-M   'P 1'
#
loop_
_entity.id
_entity.type
_entity.pdbx_description
1 polymer ?
#
loop_
_entity_poly.entity_id
_entity_poly.type
_entity_poly.pdbx_seq_one_letter_code
_entity_poly.pdbx_strand_id
1 'polypeptide(L)'
;MSAIVNKVMGTMARAYRANVAKSLNSYGLHYEDCLLEKPAVLEAISLSSPEVLRDRNRRIKRAMDLSFKKKDLNDYRPDIVESATPFKKEITDLVQKIEEREEERELINKGW
;
A
#
# COMPACT_ATOMS: atom_id res chain seq x y z
N MET A 1 -25.11 11.63 -6.12
CA MET A 1 -25.13 11.68 -4.63
C MET A 1 -25.21 13.14 -4.18
N SER A 2 -26.01 13.44 -3.14
CA SER A 2 -26.18 14.81 -2.62
C SER A 2 -24.85 15.41 -2.16
N ALA A 3 -24.65 16.72 -2.37
CA ALA A 3 -23.43 17.45 -1.97
C ALA A 3 -23.12 17.33 -0.47
N ILE A 4 -24.16 17.21 0.37
CA ILE A 4 -24.04 16.98 1.81
C ILE A 4 -23.43 15.60 2.09
N VAL A 5 -23.89 14.57 1.38
CA VAL A 5 -23.37 13.20 1.50
C VAL A 5 -21.91 13.16 1.11
N ASN A 6 -21.53 13.81 0.01
CA ASN A 6 -20.12 13.88 -0.42
C ASN A 6 -19.23 14.58 0.63
N LYS A 7 -19.73 15.65 1.27
CA LYS A 7 -18.98 16.37 2.31
C LYS A 7 -18.76 15.51 3.56
N VAL A 8 -19.80 14.84 4.05
CA VAL A 8 -19.72 13.94 5.21
C VAL A 8 -18.82 12.73 4.91
N MET A 9 -18.97 12.12 3.74
CA MET A 9 -18.07 11.02 3.34
C MET A 9 -16.61 11.48 3.23
N GLY A 10 -16.38 12.70 2.74
CA GLY A 10 -15.03 13.27 2.64
C GLY A 10 -14.37 13.57 4.00
N THR A 11 -15.12 13.88 5.05
CA THR A 11 -14.55 14.03 6.40
C THR A 11 -14.27 12.67 7.04
N MET A 12 -15.18 11.71 6.90
CA MET A 12 -14.99 10.34 7.37
C MET A 12 -13.78 9.67 6.69
N ALA A 13 -13.64 9.82 5.38
CA ALA A 13 -12.50 9.27 4.63
C ALA A 13 -11.15 9.86 5.09
N ARG A 14 -11.11 11.16 5.41
CA ARG A 14 -9.90 11.80 5.95
C ARG A 14 -9.53 11.26 7.33
N ALA A 15 -10.51 11.11 8.21
CA ALA A 15 -10.29 10.53 9.54
C ALA A 15 -9.80 9.08 9.44
N TYR A 16 -10.42 8.27 8.58
CA TYR A 16 -9.97 6.90 8.29
C TYR A 16 -8.53 6.88 7.77
N ARG A 17 -8.22 7.69 6.76
CA ARG A 17 -6.87 7.78 6.19
C ARG A 17 -5.83 8.17 7.24
N ALA A 18 -6.15 9.10 8.14
CA ALA A 18 -5.25 9.50 9.22
C ALA A 18 -4.99 8.35 10.21
N ASN A 19 -6.01 7.58 10.57
CA ASN A 19 -5.86 6.41 11.43
C ASN A 19 -5.03 5.31 10.77
N VAL A 20 -5.26 5.02 9.49
CA VAL A 20 -4.44 4.07 8.72
C VAL A 20 -2.99 4.54 8.64
N ALA A 21 -2.76 5.83 8.36
CA ALA A 21 -1.41 6.39 8.33
C ALA A 21 -0.69 6.21 9.67
N LYS A 22 -1.37 6.48 10.78
CA LYS A 22 -0.82 6.29 12.13
C LYS A 22 -0.39 4.84 12.36
N SER A 23 -1.24 3.87 12.00
CA SER A 23 -0.94 2.44 12.12
C SER A 23 0.18 1.98 11.19
N LEU A 24 0.27 2.51 9.97
CA LEU A 24 1.36 2.19 9.06
C LEU A 24 2.70 2.76 9.56
N ASN A 25 2.68 3.99 10.05
CA ASN A 25 3.85 4.68 10.57
C ASN A 25 4.42 4.01 11.82
N SER A 26 3.58 3.43 12.69
CA SER A 26 4.06 2.69 13.86
C SER A 26 4.92 1.46 13.49
N TYR A 27 4.72 0.88 12.29
CA TYR A 27 5.55 -0.22 11.77
C TYR A 27 6.54 0.21 10.67
N GLY A 28 6.44 1.46 10.19
CA GLY A 28 7.20 1.97 9.04
C GLY A 28 6.87 1.25 7.73
N LEU A 29 5.60 0.91 7.51
CA LEU A 29 5.12 0.28 6.28
C LEU A 29 4.58 1.32 5.29
N HIS A 30 4.67 1.01 4.00
CA HIS A 30 3.82 1.66 2.99
C HIS A 30 2.49 0.91 2.87
N TYR A 31 1.44 1.60 2.45
CA TYR A 31 0.12 1.02 2.22
C TYR A 31 0.18 -0.13 1.20
N GLU A 32 1.02 0.01 0.17
CA GLU A 32 1.22 -1.02 -0.85
C GLU A 32 1.86 -2.31 -0.31
N ASP A 33 2.55 -2.24 0.83
CA ASP A 33 3.14 -3.42 1.49
C ASP A 33 2.05 -4.35 2.04
N CYS A 34 0.83 -3.84 2.28
CA CYS A 34 -0.32 -4.56 2.79
C CYS A 34 -1.27 -5.09 1.70
N LEU A 35 -0.95 -4.90 0.42
CA LEU A 35 -1.79 -5.42 -0.67
C LEU A 35 -1.82 -6.95 -0.64
N LEU A 36 -3.00 -7.52 -0.87
CA LEU A 36 -3.17 -8.96 -1.03
C LEU A 36 -2.38 -9.44 -2.25
N GLU A 37 -1.70 -10.58 -2.13
CA GLU A 37 -0.91 -11.20 -3.19
C GLU A 37 -1.79 -11.83 -4.28
N LYS A 38 -2.55 -10.98 -4.98
CA LYS A 38 -3.26 -11.33 -6.22
C LYS A 38 -2.26 -11.55 -7.36
N PRO A 39 -2.63 -12.26 -8.43
CA PRO A 39 -1.76 -12.45 -9.60
C PRO A 39 -1.16 -11.16 -10.15
N ALA A 40 -1.97 -10.09 -10.27
CA ALA A 40 -1.50 -8.78 -10.75
C ALA A 40 -0.48 -8.13 -9.80
N VAL A 41 -0.63 -8.31 -8.49
CA VAL A 41 0.32 -7.79 -7.49
C VAL A 41 1.63 -8.56 -7.55
N LEU A 42 1.58 -9.89 -7.65
CA LEU A 42 2.78 -10.72 -7.78
C LEU A 42 3.55 -10.42 -9.06
N GLU A 43 2.85 -10.24 -10.18
CA GLU A 43 3.47 -9.83 -11.44
C GLU A 43 4.06 -8.42 -11.34
N ALA A 44 3.33 -7.45 -10.77
CA ALA A 44 3.85 -6.09 -10.55
C ALA A 44 5.13 -6.09 -9.69
N ILE A 45 5.16 -6.89 -8.63
CA ILE A 45 6.34 -7.09 -7.79
C ILE A 45 7.49 -7.66 -8.64
N SER A 46 7.23 -8.70 -9.45
CA SER A 46 8.28 -9.31 -10.29
C SER A 46 8.87 -8.36 -11.36
N LEU A 47 8.07 -7.41 -11.86
CA LEU A 47 8.48 -6.41 -12.85
C LEU A 47 9.10 -5.15 -12.22
N SER A 48 8.94 -4.97 -10.91
CA SER A 48 9.47 -3.81 -10.19
C SER A 48 10.99 -3.80 -10.17
N SER A 49 11.58 -2.61 -10.00
CA SER A 49 13.03 -2.50 -9.92
C SER A 49 13.58 -3.27 -8.70
N PRO A 50 14.80 -3.82 -8.77
CA PRO A 50 15.42 -4.54 -7.65
C PRO A 50 15.54 -3.70 -6.38
N GLU A 51 15.68 -2.37 -6.52
CA GLU A 51 15.74 -1.44 -5.40
C GLU A 51 14.41 -1.34 -4.66
N VAL A 52 13.30 -1.19 -5.39
CA VAL A 52 11.94 -1.16 -4.82
C VAL A 52 11.66 -2.47 -4.07
N LEU A 53 12.03 -3.61 -4.66
CA LEU A 53 11.89 -4.92 -4.02
C LEU A 53 12.71 -5.06 -2.74
N ARG A 54 13.96 -4.64 -2.78
CA ARG A 54 14.85 -4.68 -1.61
C ARG A 54 14.29 -3.83 -0.47
N ASP A 55 13.83 -2.62 -0.78
CA ASP A 55 13.33 -1.69 0.23
C ASP A 55 11.96 -2.12 0.78
N ARG A 56 11.06 -2.63 -0.06
CA ARG A 56 9.82 -3.31 0.37
C ARG A 56 10.13 -4.44 1.35
N ASN A 57 11.05 -5.33 0.99
CA ASN A 57 11.42 -6.47 1.83
C ASN A 57 12.03 -6.03 3.17
N ARG A 58 12.80 -4.93 3.20
CA ARG A 58 13.31 -4.35 4.45
C ARG A 58 12.18 -3.83 5.34
N ARG A 59 11.20 -3.11 4.77
CA ARG A 59 10.04 -2.61 5.52
C ARG A 59 9.22 -3.74 6.12
N ILE A 60 8.91 -4.78 5.34
CA ILE A 60 8.14 -5.94 5.80
C ILE A 60 8.89 -6.70 6.91
N LYS A 61 10.20 -6.96 6.73
CA LYS A 61 11.02 -7.61 7.77
C LYS A 61 11.04 -6.82 9.08
N ARG A 62 11.21 -5.50 8.99
CA ARG A 62 11.14 -4.60 10.16
C ARG A 62 9.77 -4.66 10.83
N ALA A 63 8.67 -4.60 10.06
CA ALA A 63 7.33 -4.66 10.62
C ALA A 63 7.06 -5.98 11.35
N MET A 64 7.53 -7.10 10.79
CA MET A 64 7.46 -8.40 11.45
C MET A 64 8.25 -8.43 12.77
N ASP A 65 9.47 -7.89 12.78
CA ASP A 65 10.31 -7.79 13.97
C ASP A 65 9.66 -6.94 15.08
N LEU A 66 9.14 -5.75 14.72
CA LEU A 66 8.42 -4.87 15.63
C LEU A 66 7.15 -5.52 16.19
N SER A 67 6.37 -6.20 15.32
CA SER A 67 5.16 -6.92 15.72
C SER A 67 5.44 -8.06 16.68
N PHE A 68 6.53 -8.80 16.46
CA PHE A 68 7.00 -9.84 17.36
C PHE A 68 7.43 -9.27 18.71
N LYS A 69 8.17 -8.17 18.70
CA LYS A 69 8.66 -7.48 19.91
C LYS A 69 7.58 -6.70 20.67
N LYS A 70 6.40 -6.49 20.08
CA LYS A 70 5.34 -5.62 20.63
C LYS A 70 5.86 -4.21 20.90
N LYS A 71 6.60 -3.66 19.95
CA LYS A 71 7.21 -2.33 20.00
C LYS A 71 6.87 -1.53 18.76
N ASP A 72 6.85 -0.22 18.90
CA ASP A 72 6.61 0.69 17.79
C ASP A 72 7.94 1.19 17.21
N LEU A 73 7.94 1.57 15.93
CA LEU A 73 9.11 2.15 15.28
C LEU A 73 9.56 3.44 15.97
N ASN A 74 8.64 4.19 16.55
CA ASN A 74 8.92 5.38 17.36
C ASN A 74 9.83 5.08 18.56
N ASP A 75 9.77 3.87 19.12
CA ASP A 75 10.59 3.48 20.27
C ASP A 75 12.08 3.37 19.90
N TYR A 76 12.38 3.17 18.61
CA TYR A 76 13.74 2.92 18.12
C TYR A 76 14.28 4.03 17.23
N ARG A 77 13.42 4.63 16.42
CA ARG A 77 13.81 5.55 15.35
C ARG A 77 12.74 6.61 15.06
N PRO A 78 12.53 7.55 16.00
CA PRO A 78 11.51 8.59 15.87
C PRO A 78 11.75 9.55 14.70
N ASP A 79 13.01 9.78 14.31
CA ASP A 79 13.43 10.60 13.17
C ASP A 79 12.82 10.11 11.84
N ILE A 80 12.71 8.79 11.65
CA ILE A 80 12.12 8.25 10.41
C ILE A 80 10.63 8.54 10.34
N VAL A 81 9.93 8.49 11.47
CA VAL A 81 8.47 8.53 11.49
C VAL A 81 7.95 9.90 11.05
N GLU A 82 8.70 10.96 11.33
CA GLU A 82 8.40 12.32 10.84
C GLU A 82 8.53 12.41 9.31
N SER A 83 9.50 11.71 8.72
CA SER A 83 9.72 11.68 7.26
C SER A 83 8.93 10.59 6.53
N ALA A 84 8.05 9.86 7.23
CA ALA A 84 7.37 8.71 6.66
C ALA A 84 6.38 9.08 5.56
N THR A 85 6.40 8.32 4.46
CA THR A 85 5.48 8.47 3.32
C THR A 85 4.58 7.24 3.18
N PRO A 86 3.60 7.00 4.09
CA PRO A 86 2.83 5.76 4.13
C PRO A 86 1.99 5.50 2.87
N PHE A 87 1.66 6.53 2.10
CA PHE A 87 0.88 6.41 0.86
C PHE A 87 1.73 6.62 -0.41
N LYS A 88 3.05 6.43 -0.32
CA LYS A 88 3.92 6.43 -1.51
C LYS A 88 3.49 5.31 -2.45
N LYS A 89 3.34 5.64 -3.73
CA LYS A 89 3.00 4.67 -4.77
C LYS A 89 4.27 4.24 -5.50
N GLU A 90 4.59 2.96 -5.45
CA GLU A 90 5.75 2.35 -6.11
C GLU A 90 5.29 1.25 -7.10
N ILE A 91 4.25 0.48 -6.74
CA ILE A 91 3.74 -0.63 -7.55
C ILE A 91 2.28 -0.47 -8.00
N THR A 92 1.47 0.39 -7.37
CA THR A 92 0.03 0.52 -7.68
C THR A 92 -0.23 0.77 -9.16
N ASP A 93 0.55 1.64 -9.79
CA ASP A 93 0.35 2.00 -11.19
C ASP A 93 0.65 0.80 -12.12
N LEU A 94 1.61 -0.05 -11.75
CA LEU A 94 1.90 -1.30 -12.47
C LEU A 94 0.79 -2.33 -12.26
N VAL A 95 0.28 -2.46 -11.04
CA VAL A 95 -0.85 -3.35 -10.72
C VAL A 95 -2.05 -2.98 -11.57
N GLN A 96 -2.42 -1.71 -11.60
CA GLN A 96 -3.55 -1.23 -12.39
C GLN A 96 -3.38 -1.55 -13.87
N LYS A 97 -2.19 -1.30 -14.43
CA LYS A 97 -1.90 -1.62 -15.84
C LYS A 97 -2.02 -3.12 -16.14
N ILE A 98 -1.63 -3.98 -15.20
CA ILE A 98 -1.74 -5.43 -15.36
C ILE A 98 -3.21 -5.87 -15.27
N GLU A 99 -3.98 -5.31 -14.32
CA GLU A 99 -5.42 -5.57 -14.20
C GLU A 99 -6.17 -5.17 -15.49
N GLU A 100 -5.92 -3.96 -16.02
CA GLU A 100 -6.50 -3.49 -17.28
C GLU A 100 -6.15 -4.41 -18.47
N ARG A 101 -4.90 -4.91 -18.52
CA ARG A 101 -4.46 -5.87 -19.55
C ARG A 101 -5.18 -7.22 -19.43
N GLU A 102 -5.40 -7.72 -18.23
CA GLU A 102 -6.14 -8.98 -18.03
C GLU A 102 -7.62 -8.82 -18.36
N GLU A 103 -8.23 -7.68 -18.01
CA GLU A 103 -9.60 -7.35 -18.41
C GLU A 103 -9.75 -7.33 -19.94
N GLU A 104 -8.80 -6.71 -20.65
CA GLU A 104 -8.77 -6.72 -22.12
C GLU A 104 -8.70 -8.16 -22.68
N ARG A 105 -7.81 -9.00 -22.13
CA ARG A 105 -7.68 -10.41 -22.52
C ARG A 105 -8.95 -11.21 -22.28
N GLU A 106 -9.60 -10.98 -21.14
CA GLU A 106 -10.87 -11.63 -20.83
C GLU A 106 -11.99 -11.23 -21.79
N LEU A 107 -12.09 -9.94 -22.13
CA LEU A 107 -13.08 -9.44 -23.08
C LEU A 107 -12.88 -10.03 -24.47
N ILE A 108 -11.63 -10.14 -24.93
CA ILE A 108 -11.30 -10.78 -26.22
C ILE A 108 -11.69 -12.27 -26.19
N ASN A 109 -11.40 -12.97 -25.10
CA ASN A 109 -11.64 -14.42 -24.98
C ASN A 109 -13.12 -14.78 -24.82
N LYS A 110 -13.94 -13.90 -24.22
CA LYS A 110 -15.38 -14.15 -24.03
C LYS A 110 -16.17 -14.13 -25.35
N GLY A 111 -15.56 -13.68 -26.44
CA GLY A 111 -16.28 -13.40 -27.68
C GLY A 111 -17.21 -12.21 -27.50
N TRP A 112 -17.41 -11.44 -28.55
CA TRP A 112 -18.36 -10.32 -28.53
C TRP A 112 -19.78 -10.81 -28.30
#